data_AF-A0A6C1BPS7-F1
#
_entry.id   AF-A0A6C1BPS7-F1
#
_cell.length_a   1.000
_cell.length_b   1.000
_cell.length_c   1.000
_cell.angle_alpha   90.00
_cell.angle_beta   90.00
_cell.angle_gamma   90.00
#
_symmetry.space_group_name_H-M   'P 1'
#
loop_
_entity.id
_entity.type
_entity.pdbx_description
1 polymer ?
#
loop_
_entity_poly.entity_id
_entity_poly.type
_entity_poly.pdbx_seq_one_letter_code
_entity_poly.pdbx_strand_id
1 'polypeptide(L)'
;MLKFLLFINSLYLGLGSFFSFFIAPTLFRVLQKEQAGAVVERIFPVYFGIGLVVSLTTLFLGFKYGRLIPVLAFFNLLIHAIHIFYVLPTAHSLKLTDYDAFMRWHGIRN
;
A
#
# COMPACT_ATOMS: atom_id res chain seq x y z
N MET A 1 -3.24 25.71 -0.06
CA MET A 1 -3.71 24.34 -0.33
C MET A 1 -2.68 23.48 -1.05
N LEU A 2 -2.02 23.96 -2.11
CA LEU A 2 -0.98 23.17 -2.81
C LEU A 2 0.14 22.66 -1.88
N LYS A 3 0.70 23.52 -1.02
CA LYS A 3 1.72 23.11 -0.04
C LYS A 3 1.25 21.98 0.88
N PHE A 4 -0.02 22.01 1.28
CA PHE A 4 -0.63 20.95 2.09
C PHE A 4 -0.73 19.64 1.29
N LEU A 5 -1.19 19.70 0.03
CA LEU A 5 -1.24 18.53 -0.85
C LEU A 5 0.14 17.91 -1.07
N LEU A 6 1.16 18.74 -1.32
CA LEU A 6 2.53 18.27 -1.44
C LEU A 6 3.02 17.62 -0.14
N PHE A 7 2.73 18.23 1.01
CA PHE A 7 3.10 17.69 2.31
C PHE A 7 2.48 16.31 2.56
N ILE A 8 1.16 16.14 2.41
CA ILE A 8 0.50 14.86 2.69
C ILE A 8 0.94 13.75 1.73
N ASN A 9 1.15 14.06 0.45
CA ASN A 9 1.63 13.07 -0.53
C ASN A 9 3.09 12.70 -0.27
N SER A 10 3.93 13.68 0.08
CA SER A 10 5.35 13.43 0.42
C SER A 10 5.48 12.64 1.71
N LEU A 11 4.63 12.92 2.71
CA LEU A 11 4.59 12.18 3.96
C LEU A 11 4.17 10.73 3.71
N TYR A 12 3.14 10.49 2.89
CA TYR A 12 2.71 9.14 2.53
C TYR A 12 3.79 8.37 1.75
N LEU A 13 4.43 9.02 0.78
CA LEU A 13 5.56 8.45 0.06
C LEU A 13 6.72 8.11 1.00
N GLY A 14 7.03 8.99 1.95
CA GLY A 14 8.05 8.77 2.97
C GLY A 14 7.72 7.59 3.88
N LEU A 15 6.46 7.47 4.32
CA LEU A 15 5.96 6.32 5.08
C LEU A 15 6.14 5.01 4.30
N GLY A 16 5.74 4.99 3.03
CA GLY A 16 5.87 3.82 2.16
C GLY A 16 7.32 3.43 1.90
N SER A 17 8.17 4.42 1.67
CA SER A 17 9.61 4.23 1.47
C SER A 17 10.28 3.69 2.73
N PHE A 18 9.97 4.26 3.89
CA PHE A 18 10.50 3.79 5.17
C PHE A 18 10.05 2.36 5.46
N PHE A 19 8.77 2.05 5.23
CA PHE A 19 8.27 0.69 5.39
C PHE A 19 9.01 -0.29 4.46
N SER A 20 9.15 0.05 3.19
CA SER A 20 9.71 -0.83 2.16
C SER A 20 11.21 -1.07 2.33
N PHE A 21 11.98 -0.05 2.69
CA PHE A 21 13.45 -0.15 2.78
C PHE A 21 13.96 -0.51 4.18
N PHE A 22 13.20 -0.21 5.24
CA PHE A 22 13.65 -0.43 6.60
C PHE A 22 12.79 -1.44 7.34
N ILE A 23 11.47 -1.21 7.44
CA ILE A 23 10.61 -2.03 8.29
C ILE A 23 10.47 -3.45 7.76
N ALA A 24 10.04 -3.63 6.51
CA ALA A 24 9.85 -4.97 5.95
C ALA A 24 11.15 -5.79 5.94
N PRO A 25 12.30 -5.28 5.45
CA PRO A 25 13.55 -6.03 5.50
C PRO A 25 14.00 -6.38 6.94
N THR A 26 13.78 -5.48 7.89
CA THR A 26 14.12 -5.74 9.31
C THR A 26 13.22 -6.83 9.91
N LEU A 27 11.91 -6.79 9.65
CA LEU A 27 10.97 -7.81 10.11
C LEU A 27 11.37 -9.20 9.60
N PHE A 28 11.63 -9.33 8.29
CA PHE A 28 12.01 -10.61 7.69
C PHE A 28 13.43 -11.08 8.05
N ARG A 29 14.29 -10.20 8.59
CA ARG A 29 15.62 -10.56 9.11
C ARG A 29 15.57 -11.08 10.55
N VAL A 30 14.70 -10.50 11.39
CA VAL A 30 14.69 -10.76 12.83
C VAL A 30 13.65 -11.81 13.22
N LEU A 31 12.52 -11.88 12.50
CA LEU A 31 11.43 -12.81 12.81
C LEU A 31 11.43 -13.99 11.85
N GLN A 32 10.79 -15.08 12.27
CA GLN A 32 10.41 -16.14 11.35
C GLN A 32 9.48 -15.60 10.27
N LYS A 33 9.57 -16.17 9.06
CA LYS A 33 8.86 -15.68 7.88
C LYS A 33 7.35 -15.56 8.09
N GLU A 34 6.77 -16.52 8.81
CA GLU A 34 5.36 -16.61 9.14
C GLU A 34 4.95 -15.46 10.08
N GLN A 35 5.79 -15.15 11.06
CA GLN A 35 5.58 -14.07 12.03
C GLN A 35 5.73 -12.70 11.37
N ALA A 36 6.79 -12.50 10.58
CA ALA A 36 6.99 -11.28 9.79
C ALA A 36 5.80 -11.04 8.85
N GLY A 37 5.37 -12.09 8.13
CA GLY A 37 4.20 -12.03 7.26
C GLY A 37 2.92 -11.64 8.01
N ALA A 38 2.68 -12.19 9.20
CA ALA A 38 1.50 -11.84 10.02
C ALA A 38 1.50 -10.37 10.48
N VAL A 39 2.68 -9.79 10.76
CA VAL A 39 2.80 -8.36 11.07
C VAL A 39 2.48 -7.50 9.85
N VAL A 40 3.09 -7.82 8.70
CA VAL A 40 2.90 -7.10 7.44
C VAL A 40 1.42 -7.12 7.01
N GLU A 41 0.78 -8.29 7.13
CA GLU A 41 -0.64 -8.50 6.82
C GLU A 41 -1.57 -7.59 7.62
N ARG A 42 -1.23 -7.27 8.88
CA ARG A 42 -2.00 -6.33 9.70
C ARG A 42 -1.71 -4.87 9.37
N ILE A 43 -0.49 -4.55 8.94
CA ILE A 43 -0.08 -3.17 8.63
C ILE A 43 -0.64 -2.73 7.27
N PHE A 44 -0.66 -3.61 6.27
CA PHE A 44 -1.04 -3.27 4.91
C PHE A 44 -2.45 -2.65 4.76
N PRO A 45 -3.52 -3.18 5.37
CA PRO A 45 -4.84 -2.55 5.31
C PRO A 45 -4.82 -1.09 5.79
N VAL A 46 -4.07 -0.80 6.87
CA VAL A 46 -3.93 0.57 7.41
C VAL A 46 -3.11 1.43 6.45
N TYR A 47 -1.97 0.91 5.98
CA TYR A 47 -1.09 1.62 5.05
C TYR A 47 -1.79 2.02 3.75
N PHE A 48 -2.48 1.10 3.10
CA PHE A 48 -3.23 1.41 1.88
C PHE A 48 -4.48 2.25 2.18
N GLY A 49 -5.09 2.10 3.37
CA GLY A 49 -6.19 2.95 3.82
C GLY A 49 -5.78 4.42 3.95
N ILE A 50 -4.60 4.70 4.52
CA ILE A 50 -4.03 6.05 4.56
C ILE A 50 -3.81 6.57 3.13
N GLY A 51 -3.24 5.75 2.25
CA GLY A 51 -3.03 6.11 0.83
C GLY A 51 -4.34 6.45 0.11
N LEU A 52 -5.41 5.72 0.40
CA LEU A 52 -6.74 5.95 -0.15
C LEU A 52 -7.28 7.32 0.30
N VAL A 53 -7.17 7.66 1.59
CA VAL A 53 -7.59 8.96 2.14
C VAL A 53 -6.76 10.12 1.57
N VAL A 54 -5.43 9.95 1.45
CA VAL A 54 -4.53 10.94 0.84
C VAL A 54 -4.88 11.16 -0.63
N SER A 55 -5.15 10.09 -1.37
CA SER A 55 -5.51 10.14 -2.79
C SER A 55 -6.87 10.81 -3.00
N LEU A 56 -7.89 10.49 -2.19
CA LEU A 56 -9.19 11.18 -2.22
C LEU A 56 -9.04 12.67 -1.94
N THR A 57 -8.32 13.02 -0.88
CA THR A 57 -8.08 14.43 -0.51
C THR A 57 -7.38 15.19 -1.63
N THR A 58 -6.39 14.56 -2.26
CA THR A 58 -5.65 15.15 -3.39
C THR A 58 -6.52 15.27 -4.63
N LEU A 59 -7.37 14.28 -4.92
CA LEU A 59 -8.31 14.31 -6.02
C LEU A 59 -9.27 15.50 -5.86
N PHE A 60 -9.96 15.62 -4.72
CA PHE A 60 -10.95 16.67 -4.47
C PHE A 60 -10.35 18.09 -4.44
N LEU A 61 -9.19 18.28 -3.79
CA LEU A 61 -8.61 19.61 -3.62
C LEU A 61 -7.64 20.00 -4.75
N GLY A 62 -7.23 19.04 -5.59
CA GLY A 62 -6.21 19.19 -6.62
C GLY A 62 -6.69 19.80 -7.94
N PHE A 63 -7.99 19.80 -8.22
CA PHE A 63 -8.56 20.26 -9.50
C PHE A 63 -8.13 21.67 -9.90
N LYS A 64 -7.96 22.57 -8.93
CA LYS A 64 -7.56 23.97 -9.16
C LYS A 64 -6.08 24.19 -9.49
N TYR A 65 -5.26 23.14 -9.46
CA TYR A 65 -3.81 23.20 -9.65
C TYR A 65 -3.35 22.57 -10.98
N GLY A 66 -4.28 22.33 -11.90
CA GLY A 66 -4.03 21.75 -13.22
C GLY A 66 -4.45 20.29 -13.31
N ARG A 67 -4.70 19.83 -14.55
CA ARG A 67 -5.29 18.50 -14.83
C ARG A 67 -4.45 17.31 -14.39
N LEU A 68 -3.13 17.47 -14.27
CA LEU A 68 -2.23 16.35 -13.99
C LEU A 68 -2.39 15.82 -12.56
N ILE A 69 -2.52 16.72 -11.58
CA ILE A 69 -2.66 16.36 -10.16
C ILE A 69 -3.88 15.45 -9.89
N PRO A 70 -5.12 15.83 -10.28
CA PRO A 70 -6.28 14.97 -10.05
C PRO A 70 -6.22 13.68 -10.86
N VAL A 71 -5.64 13.68 -12.07
CA VAL A 71 -5.45 12.44 -12.85
C VAL A 71 -4.52 11.46 -12.13
N LEU A 72 -3.37 11.92 -11.63
CA LEU A 72 -2.45 11.08 -10.85
C LEU A 72 -3.07 10.60 -9.54
N ALA A 73 -3.84 11.47 -8.87
CA ALA A 73 -4.56 11.13 -7.65
C ALA A 73 -5.64 10.08 -7.91
N PHE A 74 -6.34 10.14 -9.04
CA PHE A 74 -7.32 9.14 -9.45
C PHE A 74 -6.69 7.77 -9.67
N PHE A 75 -5.56 7.69 -10.38
CA PHE A 75 -4.86 6.42 -10.55
C PHE A 75 -4.29 5.87 -9.24
N ASN A 76 -3.73 6.71 -8.36
CA ASN A 76 -3.31 6.28 -7.02
C ASN A 76 -4.50 5.75 -6.21
N LEU A 77 -5.64 6.44 -6.26
CA LEU A 77 -6.87 6.00 -5.61
C LEU A 77 -7.27 4.59 -6.07
N LEU A 78 -7.28 4.34 -7.38
CA LEU A 78 -7.58 3.02 -7.93
C LEU A 78 -6.58 1.96 -7.45
N ILE A 79 -5.28 2.27 -7.45
CA ILE A 79 -4.26 1.35 -6.97
C ILE A 79 -4.51 0.97 -5.50
N HIS A 80 -4.77 1.95 -4.64
CA HIS A 80 -5.07 1.69 -3.22
C HIS A 80 -6.37 0.92 -3.03
N ALA A 81 -7.41 1.25 -3.79
CA ALA A 81 -8.68 0.52 -3.76
C ALA A 81 -8.48 -0.95 -4.18
N ILE A 82 -7.76 -1.20 -5.27
CA ILE A 82 -7.42 -2.56 -5.71
C ILE A 82 -6.64 -3.31 -4.62
N HIS A 83 -5.70 -2.66 -3.94
CA HIS A 83 -4.96 -3.32 -2.86
C HIS A 83 -5.87 -3.72 -1.70
N ILE A 84 -6.74 -2.81 -1.24
CA ILE A 84 -7.62 -3.05 -0.09
C ILE A 84 -8.71 -4.06 -0.40
N PHE A 85 -9.37 -3.93 -1.56
CA PHE A 85 -10.57 -4.70 -1.87
C PHE A 85 -10.32 -5.97 -2.67
N TYR A 86 -9.16 -6.10 -3.31
CA TYR A 86 -8.86 -7.26 -4.14
C TYR A 86 -7.57 -7.97 -3.72
N VAL A 87 -6.43 -7.29 -3.69
CA VAL A 87 -5.12 -7.93 -3.44
C VAL A 87 -5.03 -8.50 -2.03
N LEU A 88 -5.33 -7.70 -1.00
CA LEU A 88 -5.21 -8.14 0.40
C LEU A 88 -6.19 -9.27 0.76
N PRO A 89 -7.49 -9.20 0.41
CA PRO A 89 -8.43 -10.29 0.66
C PRO A 89 -8.02 -11.58 -0.08
N THR A 90 -7.59 -11.45 -1.34
CA THR A 90 -7.15 -12.61 -2.14
C THR A 90 -5.91 -13.25 -1.54
N ALA A 91 -4.90 -12.44 -1.16
CA ALA A 91 -3.68 -12.94 -0.54
C ALA A 91 -3.97 -13.65 0.80
N HIS A 92 -4.85 -13.11 1.63
CA HIS A 92 -5.27 -13.75 2.88
C HIS A 92 -5.98 -15.09 2.61
N SER A 93 -6.91 -15.13 1.65
CA SER A 93 -7.62 -16.36 1.26
C SER A 93 -6.68 -17.43 0.74
N LEU A 94 -5.74 -17.09 -0.15
CA LEU A 94 -4.77 -18.03 -0.71
C LEU A 94 -3.83 -18.57 0.37
N LYS A 95 -3.40 -17.73 1.32
CA LYS A 95 -2.56 -18.18 2.44
C LYS A 95 -3.20 -19.29 3.27
N LEU A 96 -4.53 -19.32 3.34
CA LEU A 96 -5.30 -20.33 4.07
C LEU A 96 -5.65 -21.57 3.22
N THR A 97 -5.84 -21.40 1.91
CA THR A 97 -6.42 -22.44 1.03
C THR A 97 -5.42 -23.07 0.07
N ASP A 98 -4.45 -22.30 -0.44
CA ASP A 98 -3.44 -22.74 -1.41
C ASP A 98 -2.15 -21.92 -1.21
N TYR A 99 -1.28 -22.42 -0.33
CA TYR A 99 -0.03 -21.75 0.02
C TYR A 99 0.94 -21.65 -1.17
N ASP A 100 0.92 -22.61 -2.10
CA ASP A 100 1.78 -22.56 -3.29
C ASP A 100 1.30 -21.49 -4.28
N ALA A 101 -0.01 -21.31 -4.44
CA ALA A 101 -0.55 -20.15 -5.17
C ALA A 101 -0.23 -18.83 -4.48
N PHE A 102 -0.31 -18.77 -3.15
CA PHE A 102 0.10 -17.59 -2.37
C PHE A 102 1.57 -17.23 -2.64
N MET A 103 2.47 -18.20 -2.63
CA MET A 103 3.90 -17.99 -2.88
C MET A 103 4.18 -17.54 -4.32
N ARG A 104 3.47 -18.09 -5.31
CA ARG A 104 3.54 -17.65 -6.71
C ARG A 104 3.12 -16.18 -6.88
N TRP A 105 2.09 -15.73 -6.18
CA TRP A 105 1.68 -14.32 -6.15
C TRP A 105 2.75 -13.41 -5.55
N HIS A 106 3.60 -13.93 -4.66
CA HIS A 106 4.74 -13.22 -4.09
C HIS A 106 6.01 -13.33 -4.94
N GLY A 107 5.93 -13.91 -6.14
CA GLY A 107 7.07 -14.08 -7.04
C GLY A 107 8.09 -15.14 -6.58
N ILE A 108 7.73 -15.96 -5.59
CA ILE A 108 8.58 -17.02 -5.07
C ILE A 108 8.08 -18.34 -5.68
N ARG A 109 8.91 -18.95 -6.54
CA ARG A 109 8.69 -20.32 -7.03
C ARG A 109 9.53 -21.28 -6.19
N ASN A 110 8.89 -22.32 -5.66
CA ASN A 110 9.57 -23.52 -5.19
C ASN A 110 10.11 -24.32 -6.37
#